data_AF-A0A3M1TH81-F1
#
_entry.id   AF-A0A3M1TH81-F1
#
_cell.length_a   1.000
_cell.length_b   1.000
_cell.length_c   1.000
_cell.angle_alpha   90.00
_cell.angle_beta   90.00
_cell.angle_gamma   90.00
#
_symmetry.space_group_name_H-M   'P 1'
#
loop_
_entity.id
_entity.type
_entity.pdbx_description
1 polymer ?
#
loop_
_entity_poly.entity_id
_entity_poly.type
_entity_poly.pdbx_seq_one_letter_code
_entity_poly.pdbx_strand_id
1 'polypeptide(L)'
;MPSPLWPYVTPGIPDDLFDRLPGIPMSKRELRLLLLAQLRLTPDGVVWDIGAGTGTIPVECGLLCPQGRILAIERDEDVAKLIRRNCDRFSVNNVEVIEG
;
A
#
# COMPACT_ATOMS: atom_id res chain seq x y z
N MET A 1 -3.39 15.47 -1.25
CA MET A 1 -2.73 16.03 -0.05
C MET A 1 -2.11 14.88 0.71
N PRO A 2 -0.97 15.07 1.42
CA PRO A 2 -0.38 14.00 2.21
C PRO A 2 -1.37 13.50 3.28
N SER A 3 -1.28 12.22 3.61
CA SER A 3 -2.10 11.60 4.65
C SER A 3 -1.93 12.33 5.98
N PRO A 4 -3.00 12.68 6.72
CA PRO A 4 -2.84 13.22 8.08
C PRO A 4 -2.12 12.25 9.02
N LEU A 5 -2.29 10.94 8.80
CA LEU A 5 -1.67 9.88 9.60
C LEU A 5 -0.19 9.66 9.24
N TRP A 6 0.21 10.02 8.01
CA TRP A 6 1.59 9.95 7.52
C TRP A 6 1.96 11.22 6.74
N PRO A 7 2.36 12.30 7.44
CA PRO A 7 2.60 13.61 6.83
C PRO A 7 3.96 13.71 6.11
N TYR A 8 4.64 12.58 5.89
CA TYR A 8 5.98 12.52 5.30
C TYR A 8 5.92 12.09 3.85
N VAL A 9 6.90 12.56 3.05
CA VAL A 9 7.07 12.14 1.65
C VAL A 9 7.96 10.88 1.52
N THR A 10 8.66 10.51 2.59
CA THR A 10 9.49 9.30 2.64
C THR A 10 8.64 8.08 2.98
N PRO A 11 8.97 6.89 2.43
CA PRO A 11 8.29 5.67 2.81
C PRO A 11 8.69 5.22 4.22
N GLY A 12 8.04 4.17 4.72
CA GLY A 12 8.43 3.49 5.97
C GLY A 12 7.43 3.67 7.10
N ILE A 13 6.14 3.68 6.76
CA ILE A 13 5.03 3.70 7.71
C ILE A 13 5.23 2.53 8.70
N PRO A 14 5.27 2.79 10.03
CA PRO A 14 5.34 1.75 11.06
C PRO A 14 4.27 0.67 10.90
N ASP A 15 4.64 -0.58 11.12
CA ASP A 15 3.77 -1.74 10.88
C ASP A 15 2.49 -1.71 11.75
N ASP A 16 2.52 -1.07 12.91
CA ASP A 16 1.41 -0.92 13.86
C ASP A 16 0.38 0.14 13.44
N LEU A 17 0.70 0.98 12.45
CA LEU A 17 -0.26 1.92 11.88
C LEU A 17 -1.18 1.30 10.83
N PHE A 18 -0.91 0.09 10.37
CA PHE A 18 -1.78 -0.66 9.46
C PHE A 18 -2.76 -1.53 10.22
N ASP A 19 -4.01 -1.52 9.77
CA ASP A 19 -4.99 -2.51 10.17
C ASP A 19 -4.57 -3.91 9.68
N ARG A 20 -4.96 -4.95 10.42
CA ARG A 20 -4.57 -6.34 10.15
C ARG A 20 -5.76 -7.28 10.28
N LEU A 21 -5.65 -8.43 9.62
CA LEU A 21 -6.49 -9.59 9.84
C LEU A 21 -5.66 -10.75 10.41
N PRO A 22 -6.23 -11.60 11.29
CA PRO A 22 -5.56 -12.80 11.77
C PRO A 22 -5.09 -13.69 10.62
N GLY A 23 -3.85 -14.16 10.69
CA GLY A 23 -3.28 -15.09 9.69
C GLY A 23 -2.80 -14.46 8.39
N ILE A 24 -3.07 -13.17 8.14
CA ILE A 24 -2.61 -12.50 6.91
C ILE A 24 -1.18 -11.97 7.10
N PRO A 25 -0.22 -12.37 6.24
CA PRO A 25 1.15 -11.92 6.36
C PRO A 25 1.29 -10.43 6.00
N MET A 26 2.32 -9.80 6.57
CA MET A 26 2.68 -8.42 6.31
C MET A 26 4.18 -8.32 6.08
N SER A 27 4.56 -7.64 5.00
CA SER A 27 5.95 -7.25 4.75
C SER A 27 6.40 -6.25 5.82
N LYS A 28 7.34 -6.69 6.67
CA LYS A 28 7.93 -5.85 7.72
C LYS A 28 8.51 -4.56 7.14
N ARG A 29 8.37 -3.46 7.88
CA ARG A 29 8.81 -2.11 7.47
C ARG A 29 10.20 -2.10 6.83
N GLU A 30 11.18 -2.76 7.42
CA GLU A 30 12.57 -2.74 6.94
C GLU A 30 12.69 -3.39 5.55
N LEU A 31 12.04 -4.53 5.33
CA LEU A 31 12.02 -5.19 4.02
C LEU A 31 11.22 -4.38 2.99
N ARG A 32 10.10 -3.80 3.42
CA ARG A 32 9.25 -2.92 2.60
C ARG A 32 10.01 -1.67 2.13
N LEU A 33 10.81 -1.05 2.99
CA LEU A 33 11.68 0.07 2.62
C LEU A 33 12.69 -0.31 1.53
N LEU A 34 13.34 -1.47 1.67
CA LEU A 34 14.27 -1.96 0.66
C LEU A 34 13.57 -2.20 -0.68
N LEU A 35 12.38 -2.80 -0.65
CA LEU A 35 11.58 -3.04 -1.86
C LEU A 35 11.20 -1.74 -2.57
N LEU A 36 10.66 -0.77 -1.83
CA LEU A 36 10.26 0.54 -2.39
C LEU A 36 11.44 1.29 -2.99
N ALA A 37 12.62 1.24 -2.35
CA ALA A 37 13.83 1.84 -2.91
C ALA A 37 14.28 1.19 -4.23
N GLN A 38 14.16 -0.14 -4.35
CA GLN A 38 14.52 -0.87 -5.57
C GLN A 38 13.57 -0.60 -6.73
N LEU A 39 12.28 -0.34 -6.44
CA LEU A 39 11.28 -0.02 -7.47
C LEU A 39 11.57 1.29 -8.21
N ARG A 40 12.33 2.22 -7.61
CA ARG A 40 12.71 3.51 -8.24
C ARG A 40 11.52 4.25 -8.85
N LEU A 41 10.45 4.33 -8.07
CA LEU A 41 9.17 4.87 -8.50
C LEU A 41 9.27 6.35 -8.89
N THR A 42 8.54 6.73 -9.93
CA THR A 42 8.28 8.13 -10.31
C THR A 42 6.88 8.54 -9.83
N PRO A 43 6.59 9.85 -9.66
CA PRO A 43 5.28 10.31 -9.19
C PRO A 43 4.07 9.85 -10.00
N ASP A 44 4.27 9.50 -11.28
CA ASP A 44 3.30 9.05 -12.27
C ASP A 44 3.39 7.54 -12.56
N GLY A 45 4.19 6.79 -11.79
CA GLY A 45 4.43 5.37 -12.01
C GLY A 45 3.15 4.52 -11.91
N VAL A 46 3.06 3.49 -12.76
CA VAL A 46 2.01 2.46 -12.69
C VAL A 46 2.58 1.20 -12.06
N VAL A 47 1.99 0.76 -10.95
CA VAL A 47 2.48 -0.39 -10.17
C VAL A 47 1.41 -1.47 -10.11
N TRP A 48 1.83 -2.72 -10.30
CA TRP A 48 0.99 -3.90 -10.11
C TRP A 48 1.55 -4.69 -8.92
N ASP A 49 0.76 -4.81 -7.86
CA ASP A 49 1.11 -5.60 -6.68
C ASP A 49 0.22 -6.85 -6.63
N ILE A 50 0.82 -8.01 -6.90
CA ILE A 50 0.12 -9.30 -7.01
C ILE A 50 0.25 -10.04 -5.69
N GLY A 51 -0.88 -10.34 -5.05
CA GLY A 51 -0.89 -10.89 -3.69
C GLY A 51 -0.63 -9.79 -2.66
N ALA A 52 -1.36 -8.69 -2.77
CA ALA A 52 -1.13 -7.46 -2.01
C ALA A 52 -1.33 -7.64 -0.48
N GLY A 53 -2.00 -8.72 -0.04
CA GLY A 53 -2.07 -9.10 1.37
C GLY A 53 -2.62 -7.98 2.25
N THR A 54 -1.86 -7.54 3.26
CA THR A 54 -2.32 -6.46 4.15
C THR A 54 -2.46 -5.09 3.46
N GLY A 55 -1.92 -4.92 2.24
CA GLY A 55 -1.98 -3.65 1.50
C GLY A 55 -0.91 -2.64 1.91
N THR A 56 0.16 -3.07 2.57
CA THR A 56 1.25 -2.17 2.99
C THR A 56 2.05 -1.59 1.81
N ILE A 57 2.28 -2.40 0.76
CA ILE A 57 3.01 -1.95 -0.43
C ILE A 57 2.14 -1.00 -1.27
N PRO A 58 0.87 -1.31 -1.58
CA PRO A 58 0.04 -0.41 -2.37
C PRO A 58 -0.20 0.95 -1.71
N VAL A 59 -0.38 1.00 -0.39
CA VAL A 59 -0.52 2.25 0.36
C VAL A 59 0.73 3.13 0.23
N GLU A 60 1.92 2.56 0.46
CA GLU A 60 3.18 3.29 0.34
C GLU A 60 3.43 3.74 -1.10
N CYS A 61 3.19 2.86 -2.09
CA CYS A 61 3.29 3.22 -3.50
C CYS A 61 2.30 4.32 -3.88
N GLY A 62 1.06 4.29 -3.36
CA GLY A 62 0.05 5.31 -3.64
C GLY A 62 0.47 6.69 -3.12
N LEU A 63 1.10 6.75 -1.95
CA LEU A 63 1.66 7.97 -1.38
C LEU A 63 2.89 8.48 -2.16
N LEU A 64 3.76 7.57 -2.61
CA LEU A 64 4.96 7.91 -3.40
C LEU A 64 4.65 8.30 -4.85
N CYS A 65 3.58 7.75 -5.43
CA CYS A 65 3.15 7.97 -6.80
C CYS A 65 1.82 8.75 -6.86
N PRO A 66 1.73 10.00 -6.37
CA PRO A 66 0.45 10.70 -6.21
C PRO A 66 -0.30 10.98 -7.53
N GLN A 67 0.36 10.88 -8.67
CA GLN A 67 -0.22 11.02 -10.01
C GLN A 67 -0.30 9.67 -10.76
N GLY A 68 0.23 8.62 -10.16
CA GLY A 68 0.27 7.26 -10.70
C GLY A 68 -0.99 6.46 -10.38
N ARG A 69 -0.97 5.19 -10.80
CA ARG A 69 -2.04 4.22 -10.54
C ARG A 69 -1.45 2.94 -9.97
N ILE A 70 -2.00 2.49 -8.85
CA ILE A 70 -1.56 1.27 -8.18
C ILE A 70 -2.67 0.23 -8.30
N LEU A 71 -2.37 -0.93 -8.87
CA LEU A 71 -3.30 -2.05 -8.98
C LEU A 71 -2.91 -3.09 -7.94
N ALA A 72 -3.73 -3.23 -6.89
CA ALA A 72 -3.55 -4.20 -5.83
C ALA A 72 -4.45 -5.40 -6.10
N ILE A 73 -3.86 -6.54 -6.43
CA ILE A 73 -4.59 -7.76 -6.80
C ILE A 73 -4.55 -8.72 -5.62
N GLU A 74 -5.72 -9.17 -5.19
CA GLU A 74 -5.87 -10.15 -4.11
C GLU A 74 -7.07 -11.07 -4.37
N ARG A 75 -6.92 -12.36 -4.09
CA ARG A 75 -7.96 -13.36 -4.38
C ARG A 75 -9.04 -13.40 -3.30
N ASP A 76 -8.65 -13.10 -2.07
CA ASP A 76 -9.50 -13.25 -0.89
C ASP A 76 -10.25 -11.93 -0.65
N GLU A 77 -11.58 -12.01 -0.65
CA GLU A 77 -12.47 -10.85 -0.54
C GLU A 77 -12.28 -10.09 0.78
N ASP A 78 -12.03 -10.79 1.89
CA ASP A 78 -11.83 -10.16 3.19
C ASP A 78 -10.46 -9.49 3.28
N VAL A 79 -9.45 -10.06 2.63
CA VAL A 79 -8.13 -9.42 2.46
C VAL A 79 -8.23 -8.22 1.52
N ALA A 80 -9.00 -8.30 0.43
CA ALA A 80 -9.25 -7.15 -0.44
C ALA A 80 -9.94 -5.99 0.31
N LYS A 81 -10.92 -6.30 1.17
CA LYS A 81 -11.54 -5.31 2.08
C LYS A 81 -10.52 -4.71 3.05
N LEU A 82 -9.57 -5.50 3.55
CA LEU A 82 -8.48 -5.01 4.41
C LEU A 82 -7.59 -3.99 3.65
N ILE A 83 -7.23 -4.28 2.41
CA ILE A 83 -6.45 -3.35 1.57
C ILE A 83 -7.19 -2.02 1.42
N ARG A 84 -8.50 -2.06 1.08
CA ARG A 84 -9.34 -0.86 0.94
C ARG A 84 -9.38 -0.04 2.24
N ARG A 85 -9.60 -0.70 3.38
CA ARG A 85 -9.57 -0.03 4.70
C ARG A 85 -8.25 0.66 4.99
N ASN A 86 -7.13 0.00 4.69
CA ASN A 86 -5.81 0.61 4.86
C ASN A 86 -5.62 1.80 3.91
N CYS A 87 -6.08 1.71 2.65
CA CYS A 87 -6.06 2.86 1.74
C CYS A 87 -6.87 4.04 2.28
N ASP A 88 -8.10 3.80 2.76
CA ASP A 88 -8.95 4.82 3.37
C ASP A 88 -8.30 5.46 4.59
N ARG A 89 -7.73 4.64 5.49
CA ARG A 89 -7.03 5.07 6.71
C ARG A 89 -5.88 6.03 6.42
N PHE A 90 -5.16 5.80 5.32
CA PHE A 90 -4.08 6.69 4.87
C PHE A 90 -4.53 7.73 3.84
N SER A 91 -5.82 7.81 3.50
CA SER A 91 -6.36 8.73 2.49
C SER A 91 -5.70 8.58 1.11
N VAL A 92 -5.40 7.33 0.73
CA VAL A 92 -4.82 6.96 -0.55
C VAL A 92 -5.94 6.57 -1.51
N ASN A 93 -6.11 7.34 -2.59
CA ASN A 93 -7.25 7.23 -3.51
C ASN A 93 -6.87 6.80 -4.94
N ASN A 94 -5.59 6.57 -5.19
CA ASN A 94 -5.02 6.13 -6.47
C ASN A 94 -4.67 4.63 -6.49
N VAL A 95 -5.15 3.87 -5.50
CA VAL A 95 -5.05 2.42 -5.43
C VAL A 95 -6.39 1.82 -5.85
N GLU A 96 -6.34 0.98 -6.88
CA GLU A 96 -7.45 0.17 -7.34
C GLU A 96 -7.27 -1.26 -6.83
N VAL A 97 -8.21 -1.72 -6.01
CA VAL A 97 -8.20 -3.08 -5.46
C VAL A 97 -9.03 -3.99 -6.36
N ILE A 98 -8.35 -4.94 -6.99
CA ILE A 98 -8.93 -5.92 -7.92
C ILE A 98 -8.99 -7.28 -7.22
N GLU A 99 -10.17 -7.88 -7.21
CA GLU A 99 -10.38 -9.23 -6.70
C GLU A 99 -10.08 -10.26 -7.80
N GLY A 100 -9.11 -11.17 -7.59
CA GLY A 100 -8.69 -12.15 -8.59
C GLY A 100 -7.48 -13.00 -8.24
#